data_AF-A0A401Q980-F1
#
_entry.id   AF-A0A401Q980-F1
#
_cell.length_a   1.000
_cell.length_b   1.000
_cell.length_c   1.000
_cell.angle_alpha   90.00
_cell.angle_beta   90.00
_cell.angle_gamma   90.00
#
_symmetry.space_group_name_H-M   'P 1'
#
loop_
_entity.id
_entity.type
_entity.pdbx_description
1 polymer ?
#
loop_
_entity_poly.entity_id
_entity_poly.type
_entity_poly.pdbx_seq_one_letter_code
_entity_poly.pdbx_strand_id
1 'polypeptide(L)' 'SCSCCHRPGATIGCDVKTCPRTYHYYCAKLDKAQIKEDPSQGIYLILCQKHKEGAEDSSEGN' A
#
# COMPACT_ATOMS: atom_id res chain seq x y z
N SER A 1 -12.04 -8.98 2.26
CA SER A 1 -12.70 -8.27 1.14
C SER A 1 -11.92 -7.00 0.83
N CYS A 2 -12.01 -6.46 -0.38
CA CYS A 2 -11.30 -5.24 -0.75
C CYS A 2 -11.88 -4.00 -0.04
N SER A 3 -11.06 -3.17 0.59
CA SER A 3 -11.50 -1.95 1.27
C SER A 3 -11.97 -0.83 0.33
N CYS A 4 -11.71 -0.93 -0.98
CA CYS A 4 -12.10 0.06 -1.99
C CYS A 4 -13.31 -0.40 -2.83
N CYS A 5 -13.29 -1.61 -3.39
CA CYS A 5 -14.39 -2.10 -4.25
C CYS A 5 -15.33 -3.12 -3.56
N HIS A 6 -15.04 -3.49 -2.30
CA HIS A 6 -15.83 -4.42 -1.47
C HIS A 6 -16.01 -5.85 -2.02
N ARG A 7 -15.33 -6.20 -3.11
CA ARG A 7 -15.33 -7.56 -3.69
C ARG A 7 -14.34 -8.49 -2.95
N PRO A 8 -14.55 -9.83 -2.97
CA PRO A 8 -13.57 -10.81 -2.50
C PRO A 8 -12.32 -10.83 -3.40
N GLY A 9 -11.26 -11.54 -2.98
CA GLY A 9 -10.03 -11.72 -3.76
C GLY A 9 -8.90 -10.73 -3.48
N ALA A 10 -9.15 -9.71 -2.66
CA ALA A 10 -8.10 -8.82 -2.17
C ALA A 10 -7.18 -9.54 -1.17
N THR A 11 -5.87 -9.51 -1.45
CA THR A 11 -4.83 -10.18 -0.65
C THR A 11 -3.76 -9.24 -0.11
N ILE A 12 -3.68 -8.01 -0.60
CA ILE A 12 -2.61 -7.08 -0.22
C ILE A 12 -3.08 -6.24 0.96
N GLY A 13 -2.53 -6.52 2.14
CA GLY A 13 -2.81 -5.77 3.37
C GLY A 13 -2.09 -4.42 3.43
N CYS A 14 -2.57 -3.53 4.31
CA CYS A 14 -1.76 -2.42 4.78
C CYS A 14 -0.59 -2.95 5.63
N ASP A 15 0.61 -2.38 5.49
CA ASP A 15 1.82 -2.84 6.19
C ASP A 15 1.78 -2.61 7.73
N VAL A 16 0.85 -1.78 8.19
CA VAL A 16 0.53 -1.65 9.62
C VAL A 16 -0.26 -2.89 10.07
N LYS A 17 0.37 -3.76 10.86
CA LYS A 17 -0.16 -5.08 11.30
C LYS A 17 -1.58 -5.04 11.91
N THR A 18 -1.94 -3.96 12.58
CA THR A 18 -3.25 -3.79 13.21
C THR A 18 -4.32 -3.22 12.28
N CYS A 19 -3.94 -2.83 11.05
CA CYS A 19 -4.86 -2.25 10.09
C CYS A 19 -5.65 -3.35 9.37
N PRO A 20 -6.99 -3.33 9.39
CA PRO A 20 -7.81 -4.35 8.74
C PRO A 20 -7.96 -4.12 7.23
N ARG A 21 -7.28 -3.12 6.65
CA ARG A 21 -7.46 -2.76 5.24
C ARG A 21 -6.71 -3.73 4.33
N THR A 22 -7.42 -4.26 3.35
CA THR A 22 -6.89 -5.16 2.33
C THR A 22 -7.37 -4.72 0.96
N TYR A 23 -6.52 -4.84 -0.05
CA TYR A 23 -6.75 -4.30 -1.39
C TYR A 23 -6.44 -5.33 -2.47
N HIS A 24 -7.10 -5.16 -3.62
CA HIS A 24 -6.46 -5.49 -4.88
C HIS A 24 -5.40 -4.42 -5.17
N TYR A 25 -4.33 -4.78 -5.86
CA TYR A 25 -3.27 -3.84 -6.19
C TYR A 25 -3.78 -2.55 -6.85
N TYR A 26 -4.58 -2.66 -7.92
CA TYR A 26 -5.17 -1.50 -8.58
C TYR A 26 -6.17 -0.73 -7.70
N CYS A 27 -6.88 -1.41 -6.81
CA CYS A 27 -7.78 -0.75 -5.87
C CYS A 27 -7.02 0.10 -4.84
N ALA A 28 -5.81 -0.29 -4.44
CA ALA A 28 -4.97 0.53 -3.57
C ALA A 28 -4.57 1.85 -4.24
N LYS A 29 -4.24 1.81 -5.55
CA LYS A 29 -3.95 3.01 -6.36
C LYS A 29 -5.16 3.95 -6.42
N LEU A 30 -6.35 3.41 -6.68
CA LEU A 30 -7.60 4.18 -6.73
C LEU A 30 -7.95 4.80 -5.37
N ASP A 31 -7.71 4.05 -4.27
CA ASP A 31 -7.90 4.54 -2.91
C ASP A 31 -6.73 5.40 -2.42
N LYS A 32 -5.86 5.93 -3.30
CA LYS A 32 -4.73 6.83 -2.95
C LYS A 32 -3.86 6.30 -1.79
N ALA A 33 -3.72 4.98 -1.69
CA ALA A 33 -2.78 4.35 -0.78
C ALA A 33 -1.35 4.67 -1.25
N GLN A 34 -0.41 4.76 -0.32
CA GLN A 34 1.01 4.86 -0.64
C GLN A 34 1.52 3.45 -0.93
N ILE A 35 2.13 3.29 -2.10
CA ILE A 35 2.73 2.03 -2.55
C ILE A 35 4.23 2.28 -2.59
N LYS A 36 5.00 1.51 -1.81
CA LYS A 36 6.47 1.54 -1.84
C LYS A 36 6.96 0.27 -2.50
N GLU A 37 7.71 0.43 -3.58
CA GLU A 37 8.30 -0.67 -4.35
C GLU A 37 9.79 -0.39 -4.53
N ASP A 38 10.64 -1.25 -4.00
CA ASP A 38 12.08 -1.31 -4.30
C ASP A 38 12.42 -2.76 -4.63
N PRO A 39 12.40 -3.14 -5.93
CA PRO A 39 12.73 -4.49 -6.37
C PRO A 39 14.15 -4.93 -6.00
N SER A 40 15.10 -3.99 -5.89
CA SER A 40 16.51 -4.31 -5.57
C SER A 40 16.66 -4.79 -4.13
N GLN A 41 15.80 -4.29 -3.24
CA GLN A 41 15.75 -4.67 -1.83
C GLN A 41 14.59 -5.65 -1.51
N GLY A 42 13.78 -6.02 -2.50
CA GLY A 42 12.61 -6.90 -2.32
C GLY A 42 11.47 -6.24 -1.55
N ILE A 43 11.37 -4.92 -1.54
CA ILE A 43 10.33 -4.17 -0.84
C ILE A 43 9.10 -4.02 -1.74
N TYR A 44 7.96 -4.52 -1.27
CA TYR A 44 6.66 -4.36 -1.92
C TYR A 44 5.58 -4.21 -0.84
N LEU A 45 5.32 -2.98 -0.39
CA LEU A 45 4.38 -2.72 0.69
C LEU A 45 3.36 -1.64 0.32
N ILE A 46 2.21 -1.70 1.00
CA ILE A 46 1.12 -0.73 0.84
C ILE A 46 0.79 -0.11 2.19
N LEU A 47 0.69 1.21 2.24
CA LEU A 47 0.16 1.96 3.38
C LEU A 47 -1.16 2.62 2.96
N CYS A 48 -2.26 2.30 3.66
CA CYS A 48 -3.56 2.91 3.34
C CYS A 48 -3.56 4.43 3.57
N GLN A 49 -4.60 5.14 3.11
CA GLN A 49 -4.66 6.61 3.27
C GLN A 49 -4.50 7.12 4.71
N LYS A 50 -4.87 6.32 5.71
CA LYS A 50 -4.72 6.68 7.13
C LYS A 50 -3.31 6.46 7.67
N HIS A 51 -2.53 5.60 7.03
CA HIS A 51 -1.19 5.21 7.47
C HIS A 51 -0.10 5.57 6.45
N LYS A 52 -0.46 6.30 5.38
CA LYS A 52 0.54 6.88 4.49
C LYS A 52 1.40 7.83 5.32
N GLU A 53 2.70 7.65 5.25
CA GLU A 53 3.64 8.56 5.87
C GLU A 53 3.68 9.84 5.04
N GLY A 54 3.98 10.98 5.68
CA GLY A 54 4.15 12.24 4.97
C GLY A 54 5.10 12.06 3.79
N ALA A 55 4.80 12.69 2.66
CA ALA A 55 5.60 12.60 1.45
C ALA A 55 6.97 13.23 1.69
N GLU A 56 7.95 12.44 2.12
CA GLU A 56 9.36 12.82 2.20
C GLU A 56 10.15 11.74 1.45
N ASP A 57 10.60 12.19 0.27
CA ASP A 57 11.72 11.80 -0.58
C ASP A 57 12.45 10.46 -0.32
N SER A 58 12.60 9.67 -1.38
CA SER A 58 13.69 8.69 -1.50
C SER A 58 14.26 8.76 -2.90
N SER A 59 14.73 9.96 -3.27
CA SER A 59 15.86 10.12 -4.16
C SER A 59 17.14 10.27 -3.32
N GLU A 60 17.65 9.15 -2.80
CA GLU A 60 19.05 9.03 -2.40
C GLU A 60 19.72 7.99 -3.31
N GLY A 61 20.10 8.46 -4.50
CA GLY A 61 21.17 7.84 -5.28
C GLY A 61 22.44 8.68 -5.04
N ASN A 62 23.40 8.08 -4.35
CA ASN A 62 24.80 8.55 -4.26
C ASN A 62 25.43 8.61 -5.66
#